data_AF-A0A915E0C4-F1
#
_entry.id   AF-A0A915E0C4-F1
#
_cell.length_a   1.000
_cell.length_b   1.000
_cell.length_c   1.000
_cell.angle_alpha   90.00
_cell.angle_beta   90.00
_cell.angle_gamma   90.00
#
_symmetry.space_group_name_H-M   'P 1'
#
loop_
_entity.id
_entity.type
_entity.pdbx_description
1 polymer ?
#
loop_
_entity_poly.entity_id
_entity_poly.type
_entity_poly.pdbx_seq_one_letter_code
_entity_poly.pdbx_strand_id
1 'polypeptide(L)'
;MSYTIARKLEIVHYAKKITRFNQSTQVQRRSEHDSQLEGQRSLAPSNKYLAWSDGLGSFALQLALVFFLTIFLLNKYGNWQKQTLITFYKKCLLDESILNNVTISNAANTQNISLECEEPKGHVPDDTLLGLWRLVYWTSQLLTWVVLPILQSYSKAGEFTTLGRLKSAVYNNLIYYGTYGCIFFFLLVYAISKGVSLNFDHLKVLVISASNTWGLFLLVLLLGYGLIEVPRQLWQMGDRGYRLSKTYFDIDKLSIDKNDAEETIQEVYREAKEVMNVLKGTRGNAREKAQQIMSKFPHDLSRQLNSSRSAPNFGNSSNITDADASVISNEAYLVSLHFTSTKY
;
A
#
# COMPACT_ATOMS: atom_id res chain seq x y z
N MET A 1 14.26 -75.99 -27.13
CA MET A 1 15.33 -75.04 -26.75
C MET A 1 15.02 -73.59 -27.17
N SER A 2 14.40 -73.33 -28.34
CA SER A 2 14.08 -71.97 -28.82
C SER A 2 13.07 -71.18 -27.99
N TYR A 3 12.06 -71.83 -27.38
CA TYR A 3 11.00 -71.12 -26.65
C TYR A 3 11.50 -70.46 -25.35
N THR A 4 12.46 -71.09 -24.68
CA THR A 4 13.05 -70.58 -23.43
C THR A 4 13.93 -69.35 -23.65
N ILE A 5 14.59 -69.27 -24.81
CA ILE A 5 15.46 -68.15 -25.19
C ILE A 5 14.62 -66.93 -25.56
N ALA A 6 13.53 -67.11 -26.32
CA ALA A 6 12.60 -66.04 -26.68
C ALA A 6 11.97 -65.38 -25.44
N ARG A 7 11.55 -66.20 -24.46
CA ARG A 7 10.96 -65.70 -23.20
C ARG A 7 11.96 -64.90 -22.35
N LYS A 8 13.24 -65.29 -22.34
CA LYS A 8 14.30 -64.53 -21.65
C LYS A 8 14.58 -63.18 -22.33
N LEU A 9 14.53 -63.12 -23.66
CA LEU A 9 14.70 -61.86 -24.41
C LEU A 9 13.56 -60.87 -24.15
N GLU A 10 12.31 -61.34 -24.07
CA GLU A 10 11.18 -60.46 -23.73
C GLU A 10 11.27 -59.90 -22.31
N ILE A 11 11.66 -60.72 -21.34
CA ILE A 11 11.84 -60.28 -19.94
C ILE A 11 12.93 -59.21 -19.85
N VAL A 12 14.06 -59.39 -20.56
CA VAL A 12 15.15 -58.39 -20.59
C VAL A 12 14.70 -57.10 -21.28
N HIS A 13 13.93 -57.20 -22.38
CA HIS A 13 13.41 -56.03 -23.07
C HIS A 13 12.41 -55.25 -22.19
N TYR A 14 11.55 -55.96 -21.46
CA TYR A 14 10.58 -55.36 -20.55
C TYR A 14 11.27 -54.70 -19.34
N ALA A 15 12.27 -55.38 -18.76
CA ALA A 15 13.08 -54.81 -17.69
C ALA A 15 13.76 -53.50 -18.13
N LYS A 16 14.36 -53.48 -19.33
CA LYS A 16 15.03 -52.30 -19.90
C LYS A 16 14.06 -51.15 -20.21
N LYS A 17 12.78 -51.44 -20.45
CA LYS A 17 11.72 -50.43 -20.65
C LYS A 17 11.30 -49.81 -19.31
N ILE A 18 11.18 -50.61 -18.26
CA ILE A 18 10.88 -50.14 -16.90
C ILE A 18 12.02 -49.26 -16.36
N THR A 19 13.29 -49.64 -16.58
CA THR A 19 14.43 -48.83 -16.12
C THR A 19 14.44 -47.46 -16.80
N ARG A 20 14.16 -47.40 -18.11
CA ARG A 20 14.07 -46.13 -18.85
C ARG A 20 12.91 -45.26 -18.38
N PHE A 21 11.74 -45.85 -18.11
CA PHE A 21 10.59 -45.11 -17.60
C PHE A 21 10.85 -44.54 -16.20
N ASN A 22 11.49 -45.31 -15.32
CA ASN A 22 11.85 -44.85 -13.97
C ASN A 22 12.90 -43.74 -14.03
N GLN A 23 13.87 -43.84 -14.95
CA GLN A 23 14.88 -42.79 -15.13
C GLN A 23 14.28 -41.48 -15.67
N SER A 24 13.32 -41.54 -16.61
CA SER A 24 12.60 -40.33 -17.06
C SER A 24 11.74 -39.71 -15.97
N THR A 25 11.07 -40.50 -15.13
CA THR A 25 10.28 -39.96 -14.00
C THR A 25 11.15 -39.38 -12.89
N GLN A 26 12.38 -39.88 -12.69
CA GLN A 26 13.34 -39.30 -11.76
C GLN A 26 13.89 -37.95 -12.27
N VAL A 27 14.16 -37.83 -13.58
CA VAL A 27 14.58 -36.57 -14.19
C VAL A 27 13.46 -35.52 -14.13
N GLN A 28 12.22 -35.92 -14.42
CA GLN A 28 11.04 -35.04 -14.30
C GLN A 28 10.85 -34.54 -12.85
N ARG A 29 10.94 -35.43 -11.85
CA ARG A 29 10.82 -35.05 -10.44
C ARG A 29 11.95 -34.15 -9.96
N ARG A 30 13.18 -34.35 -10.45
CA ARG A 30 14.31 -33.47 -10.12
C ARG A 30 14.12 -32.08 -10.73
N SER A 31 13.63 -32.00 -11.98
CA SER A 31 13.25 -30.73 -12.62
C SER A 31 12.13 -30.00 -11.88
N GLU A 32 11.08 -30.70 -11.43
CA GLU A 32 10.01 -30.11 -10.61
C GLU A 32 10.52 -29.66 -9.24
N HIS A 33 11.40 -30.44 -8.61
CA HIS A 33 11.98 -30.09 -7.31
C HIS A 33 12.92 -28.88 -7.40
N ASP A 34 13.70 -28.77 -8.49
CA ASP A 34 14.54 -27.61 -8.78
C ASP A 34 13.69 -26.39 -9.12
N SER A 35 12.60 -26.54 -9.88
CA SER A 35 11.63 -25.48 -10.17
C SER A 35 10.89 -25.00 -8.91
N GLN A 36 10.56 -25.91 -7.99
CA GLN A 36 9.97 -25.56 -6.70
C GLN A 36 10.97 -24.88 -5.76
N LEU A 37 12.25 -25.28 -5.78
CA LEU A 37 13.32 -24.62 -5.05
C LEU A 37 13.60 -23.21 -5.60
N GLU A 38 13.56 -23.02 -6.92
CA GLU A 38 13.65 -21.71 -7.58
C GLU A 38 12.43 -20.83 -7.25
N GLY A 39 11.22 -21.43 -7.25
CA GLY A 39 9.97 -20.79 -6.85
C GLY A 39 9.99 -20.34 -5.38
N GLN A 40 10.46 -21.21 -4.47
CA GLN A 40 10.62 -20.89 -3.04
C GLN A 40 11.73 -19.88 -2.78
N ARG A 41 12.82 -19.89 -3.57
CA ARG A 41 13.88 -18.88 -3.48
C ARG A 41 13.43 -17.52 -4.04
N SER A 42 12.51 -17.49 -5.01
CA SER A 42 11.85 -16.26 -5.50
C SER A 42 10.78 -15.71 -4.54
N LEU A 43 10.28 -16.55 -3.62
CA LEU A 43 9.39 -16.16 -2.52
C LEU A 43 10.14 -15.71 -1.26
N ALA A 44 11.48 -15.74 -1.25
CA ALA A 44 12.24 -15.03 -0.24
C ALA A 44 11.93 -13.53 -0.42
N PRO A 45 11.43 -12.83 0.62
CA PRO A 45 10.97 -11.47 0.48
C PRO A 45 12.13 -10.58 0.00
N SER A 46 12.11 -10.25 -1.29
CA SER A 46 12.96 -9.23 -1.90
C SER A 46 12.86 -7.95 -1.07
N ASN A 47 13.96 -7.23 -0.93
CA ASN A 47 14.18 -5.98 -0.19
C ASN A 47 13.06 -4.92 -0.26
N LYS A 48 12.07 -5.08 -1.16
CA LYS A 48 10.79 -4.37 -1.16
C LYS A 48 10.14 -4.37 0.23
N TYR A 49 10.11 -5.47 0.98
CA TYR A 49 9.47 -5.47 2.32
C TYR A 49 10.20 -4.62 3.38
N LEU A 50 11.53 -4.46 3.26
CA LEU A 50 12.32 -3.61 4.16
C LEU A 50 12.02 -2.12 3.94
N ALA A 51 11.86 -1.67 2.69
CA ALA A 51 11.47 -0.29 2.36
C ALA A 51 10.02 0.04 2.76
N TRP A 52 9.13 -0.96 2.80
CA TRP A 52 7.79 -0.80 3.37
C TRP A 52 7.82 -0.70 4.89
N SER A 53 8.80 -1.33 5.57
CA SER A 53 8.88 -1.37 7.04
C SER A 53 9.14 0.01 7.67
N ASP A 54 9.95 0.86 7.02
CA ASP A 54 10.31 2.19 7.54
C ASP A 54 9.11 3.16 7.51
N GLY A 55 8.25 3.05 6.49
CA GLY A 55 7.02 3.84 6.37
C GLY A 55 5.84 3.28 7.18
N LEU A 56 5.76 1.95 7.29
CA LEU A 56 4.74 1.27 8.11
C LEU A 56 4.90 1.60 9.58
N GLY A 57 6.12 1.79 10.09
CA GLY A 57 6.35 2.06 11.51
C GLY A 57 5.61 3.31 12.02
N SER A 58 5.67 4.42 11.26
CA SER A 58 4.96 5.66 11.61
C SER A 58 3.44 5.51 11.50
N PHE A 59 2.96 4.75 10.51
CA PHE A 59 1.53 4.49 10.31
C PHE A 59 0.95 3.55 11.36
N ALA A 60 1.69 2.48 11.69
CA ALA A 60 1.35 1.53 12.74
C ALA A 60 1.34 2.22 14.11
N LEU A 61 2.27 3.14 14.36
CA LEU A 61 2.28 3.94 15.59
C LEU A 61 1.06 4.85 15.68
N GLN A 62 0.67 5.52 14.59
CA GLN A 62 -0.50 6.38 14.59
C GLN A 62 -1.81 5.60 14.67
N LEU A 63 -1.92 4.47 13.97
CA LEU A 63 -3.04 3.54 14.11
C LEU A 63 -3.13 2.96 15.51
N ALA A 64 -2.00 2.58 16.10
CA ALA A 64 -1.94 2.11 17.48
C ALA A 64 -2.38 3.21 18.45
N LEU A 65 -1.93 4.45 18.26
CA LEU A 65 -2.32 5.58 19.11
C LEU A 65 -3.82 5.85 19.01
N VAL A 66 -4.39 5.88 17.79
CA VAL A 66 -5.84 6.00 17.59
C VAL A 66 -6.58 4.82 18.20
N PHE A 67 -6.07 3.59 18.06
CA PHE A 67 -6.66 2.37 18.60
C PHE A 67 -6.64 2.34 20.14
N PHE A 68 -5.54 2.73 20.78
CA PHE A 68 -5.46 2.84 22.22
C PHE A 68 -6.31 3.99 22.76
N LEU A 69 -6.39 5.10 22.04
CA LEU A 69 -7.28 6.21 22.36
C LEU A 69 -8.75 5.76 22.29
N THR A 70 -9.15 5.05 21.24
CA THR A 70 -10.53 4.57 21.10
C THR A 70 -10.88 3.52 22.15
N ILE A 71 -9.98 2.59 22.46
CA ILE A 71 -10.16 1.63 23.58
C ILE A 71 -10.24 2.35 24.92
N PHE A 72 -9.39 3.33 25.17
CA PHE A 72 -9.44 4.14 26.38
C PHE A 72 -10.80 4.86 26.51
N LEU A 73 -11.30 5.43 25.42
CA LEU A 73 -12.62 6.06 25.38
C LEU A 73 -13.75 5.06 25.58
N LEU A 74 -13.69 3.88 24.95
CA LEU A 74 -14.67 2.81 25.12
C LEU A 74 -14.66 2.25 26.55
N ASN A 75 -13.50 2.10 27.17
CA ASN A 75 -13.42 1.60 28.55
C ASN A 75 -13.89 2.67 29.56
N LYS A 76 -13.58 3.95 29.30
CA LYS A 76 -13.98 5.06 30.18
C LYS A 76 -15.48 5.41 30.04
N TYR A 77 -16.02 5.38 28.82
CA TYR A 77 -17.35 5.90 28.47
C TYR A 77 -18.33 4.87 27.88
N GLY A 78 -17.88 3.69 27.47
CA GLY A 78 -18.71 2.64 26.86
C GLY A 78 -19.46 1.74 27.86
N ASN A 79 -19.46 2.08 29.15
CA ASN A 79 -20.29 1.37 30.11
C ASN A 79 -21.75 1.78 29.91
N TRP A 80 -22.55 0.93 29.25
CA TRP A 80 -23.95 1.16 28.89
C TRP A 80 -24.80 1.62 30.07
N GLN A 81 -24.53 1.15 31.29
CA GLN A 81 -25.22 1.58 32.51
C GLN A 81 -25.03 3.08 32.82
N LYS A 82 -23.87 3.65 32.48
CA LYS A 82 -23.60 5.09 32.66
C LYS A 82 -24.32 5.95 31.62
N GLN A 83 -24.50 5.45 30.39
CA GLN A 83 -25.25 6.15 29.34
C GLN A 83 -26.74 6.26 29.68
N THR A 84 -27.30 5.21 30.29
CA THR A 84 -28.68 5.22 30.79
C THR A 84 -28.88 6.31 31.85
N LEU A 85 -27.95 6.42 32.82
CA LEU A 85 -27.99 7.44 33.88
C LEU A 85 -27.86 8.88 33.33
N ILE A 86 -27.02 9.10 32.32
CA ILE A 86 -26.88 10.42 31.67
C ILE A 86 -28.17 10.81 30.93
N THR A 87 -28.83 9.85 30.27
CA THR A 87 -30.10 10.10 29.57
C THR A 87 -31.21 10.48 30.56
N PHE A 88 -31.28 9.79 31.69
CA PHE A 88 -32.22 10.12 32.76
C PHE A 88 -31.93 11.47 33.42
N TYR A 89 -30.64 11.81 33.62
CA TYR A 89 -30.23 13.13 34.12
C TYR A 89 -30.60 14.26 33.16
N LYS A 90 -30.32 14.13 31.86
CA LYS A 90 -30.73 15.12 30.85
C LYS A 90 -32.26 15.26 30.76
N LYS A 91 -33.00 14.16 30.96
CA LYS A 91 -34.47 14.21 31.04
C LYS A 91 -34.96 14.91 32.30
N CYS A 92 -34.33 14.69 33.45
CA CYS A 92 -34.63 15.38 34.71
C CYS A 92 -34.45 16.89 34.57
N LEU A 93 -33.31 17.35 34.02
CA LEU A 93 -33.05 18.77 33.75
C LEU A 93 -34.07 19.39 32.78
N LEU A 94 -34.50 18.64 31.76
CA LEU A 94 -35.53 19.09 30.84
C LEU A 94 -36.87 19.24 31.55
N ASP A 95 -37.25 18.26 32.37
CA ASP A 95 -38.51 18.28 33.13
C ASP A 95 -38.50 19.40 34.20
N GLU A 96 -37.34 19.70 34.82
CA GLU A 96 -37.15 20.87 35.70
C GLU A 96 -37.37 22.20 34.96
N SER A 97 -36.81 22.35 33.76
CA SER A 97 -36.97 23.56 32.94
C SER A 97 -38.44 23.80 32.52
N ILE A 98 -39.18 22.72 32.26
CA ILE A 98 -40.61 22.77 31.93
C ILE A 98 -41.41 23.17 33.17
N LEU A 99 -41.11 22.58 34.33
CA LEU A 99 -41.80 22.89 35.58
C LEU A 99 -41.62 24.37 35.98
N ASN A 100 -40.39 24.89 35.86
CA ASN A 100 -40.07 26.29 36.13
C ASN A 100 -40.84 27.27 35.20
N ASN A 101 -40.97 26.95 33.91
CA ASN A 101 -41.74 27.76 32.96
C ASN A 101 -43.26 27.74 33.24
N VAL A 102 -43.80 26.63 33.74
CA VAL A 102 -45.22 26.49 34.12
C VAL A 102 -45.52 27.24 35.42
N THR A 103 -44.61 27.22 36.40
CA THR A 103 -44.79 27.99 37.65
C THR A 103 -44.78 29.50 37.44
N ILE A 104 -44.10 30.00 36.39
CA ILE A 104 -44.09 31.44 36.06
C ILE A 104 -45.41 31.89 35.41
N SER A 105 -46.13 31.00 34.72
CA SER A 105 -47.39 31.33 34.04
C SER A 105 -48.62 31.26 34.95
N ASN A 106 -48.57 30.47 36.02
CA ASN A 106 -49.66 30.32 37.01
C ASN A 106 -49.21 30.76 38.42
N ALA A 107 -48.84 32.03 38.58
CA ALA A 107 -48.39 32.59 39.88
C ALA A 107 -49.51 32.75 40.94
N ALA A 108 -50.59 31.97 40.87
CA ALA A 108 -51.66 31.96 41.86
C ALA A 108 -51.87 30.53 42.36
N ASN A 109 -51.25 30.22 43.51
CA ASN A 109 -51.34 28.97 44.27
C ASN A 109 -50.80 27.70 43.62
N THR A 110 -49.53 27.37 43.83
CA THR A 110 -49.11 25.96 43.88
C THR A 110 -47.87 25.80 44.76
N GLN A 111 -47.80 24.67 45.47
CA GLN A 111 -46.68 24.31 46.33
C GLN A 111 -45.36 24.26 45.54
N ASN A 112 -44.29 24.80 46.15
CA ASN A 112 -42.94 24.78 45.60
C ASN A 112 -42.40 23.34 45.60
N ILE A 113 -42.67 22.59 44.53
CA ILE A 113 -42.03 21.30 44.28
C ILE A 113 -40.66 21.59 43.66
N SER A 114 -39.61 21.59 44.48
CA SER A 114 -38.22 21.68 43.99
C SER A 114 -37.75 20.29 43.55
N LEU A 115 -37.69 20.07 42.24
CA LEU A 115 -37.05 18.89 41.66
C LEU A 115 -35.54 19.15 41.57
N GLU A 116 -34.77 18.57 42.48
CA GLU A 116 -33.30 18.72 42.48
C GLU A 116 -32.65 17.52 41.78
N CYS A 117 -32.13 17.75 40.58
CA CYS A 117 -31.48 16.70 39.78
C CYS A 117 -30.01 16.56 40.18
N GLU A 118 -29.64 15.45 40.81
CA GLU A 118 -28.24 15.21 41.22
C GLU A 118 -27.37 14.67 40.07
N GLU A 119 -26.17 15.22 39.94
CA GLU A 119 -25.24 14.84 38.87
C GLU A 119 -24.74 13.40 39.03
N PRO A 120 -24.94 12.52 38.02
CA PRO A 120 -24.45 11.16 38.11
C PRO A 120 -22.92 11.12 38.06
N LYS A 121 -22.31 10.27 38.90
CA LYS A 121 -20.86 10.00 38.92
C LYS A 121 -20.39 9.48 37.55
N GLY A 122 -19.93 10.39 36.70
CA GLY A 122 -19.56 10.12 35.30
C GLY A 122 -20.18 11.08 34.28
N HIS A 123 -20.82 12.17 34.71
CA HIS A 123 -21.23 13.24 33.81
C HIS A 123 -20.02 13.79 33.04
N VAL A 124 -20.10 13.74 31.71
CA VAL A 124 -19.07 14.24 30.80
C VAL A 124 -19.60 15.56 30.24
N PRO A 125 -18.85 16.67 30.35
CA PRO A 125 -19.24 17.91 29.69
C PRO A 125 -19.35 17.67 28.19
N ASP A 126 -20.44 18.16 27.56
CA ASP A 126 -20.67 18.01 26.12
C ASP A 126 -19.47 18.57 25.31
N ASP A 127 -18.77 19.57 25.84
CA ASP A 127 -17.54 20.14 25.28
C ASP A 127 -16.37 19.16 25.16
N THR A 128 -16.24 18.23 26.12
CA THR A 128 -15.14 17.25 26.13
C THR A 128 -15.34 16.20 25.05
N LEU A 129 -16.59 15.72 24.90
CA LEU A 129 -16.93 14.76 23.85
C LEU A 129 -16.80 15.41 22.47
N LEU A 130 -17.29 16.65 22.31
CA LEU A 130 -17.17 17.39 21.07
C LEU A 130 -15.70 17.70 20.71
N GLY A 131 -14.88 18.03 21.71
CA GLY A 131 -13.44 18.24 21.55
C GLY A 131 -12.71 16.97 21.08
N LEU A 132 -13.02 15.83 21.70
CA LEU A 132 -12.44 14.53 21.32
C LEU A 132 -12.87 14.10 19.91
N TRP A 133 -14.16 14.21 19.59
CA TRP A 133 -14.66 13.90 18.25
C TRP A 133 -13.98 14.77 17.21
N ARG A 134 -13.82 16.07 17.48
CA ARG A 134 -13.11 17.00 16.61
C ARG A 134 -11.66 16.60 16.40
N LEU A 135 -10.95 16.22 17.47
CA LEU A 135 -9.57 15.74 17.37
C LEU A 135 -9.47 14.49 16.49
N VAL A 136 -10.26 13.45 16.77
CA VAL A 136 -10.24 12.20 16.00
C VAL A 136 -10.62 12.46 14.54
N TYR A 137 -11.64 13.28 14.30
CA TYR A 137 -12.08 13.65 12.97
C TYR A 137 -10.98 14.33 12.17
N TRP A 138 -10.40 15.43 12.67
CA TRP A 138 -9.39 16.19 11.92
C TRP A 138 -8.08 15.42 11.75
N THR A 139 -7.68 14.62 12.73
CA THR A 139 -6.51 13.76 12.61
C THR A 139 -6.71 12.67 11.57
N SER A 140 -7.89 12.05 11.51
CA SER A 140 -8.24 11.06 10.49
C SER A 140 -8.32 11.69 9.10
N GLN A 141 -8.82 12.92 9.01
CA GLN A 141 -8.89 13.68 7.77
C GLN A 141 -7.49 14.02 7.23
N LEU A 142 -6.59 14.49 8.10
CA LEU A 142 -5.19 14.75 7.76
C LEU A 142 -4.48 13.46 7.32
N LEU A 143 -4.68 12.37 8.07
CA LEU A 143 -4.08 11.08 7.77
C LEU A 143 -4.49 10.60 6.37
N THR A 144 -5.77 10.68 6.06
CA THR A 144 -6.34 10.15 4.81
C THR A 144 -5.93 10.98 3.59
N TRP A 145 -6.00 12.30 3.69
CA TRP A 145 -5.83 13.19 2.54
C TRP A 145 -4.41 13.74 2.37
N VAL A 146 -3.57 13.65 3.39
CA VAL A 146 -2.19 14.18 3.35
C VAL A 146 -1.18 13.07 3.56
N VAL A 147 -1.26 12.35 4.67
CA VAL A 147 -0.22 11.39 5.06
C VAL A 147 -0.20 10.17 4.13
N LEU A 148 -1.36 9.55 3.86
CA LEU A 148 -1.45 8.37 3.00
C LEU A 148 -0.93 8.63 1.56
N PRO A 149 -1.34 9.70 0.87
CA PRO A 149 -0.83 10.03 -0.46
C PRO A 149 0.66 10.35 -0.48
N ILE A 150 1.16 11.09 0.53
CA ILE A 150 2.60 11.36 0.66
C ILE A 150 3.36 10.05 0.86
N LEU A 151 2.87 9.15 1.70
CA LEU A 151 3.50 7.86 1.94
C LEU A 151 3.51 6.98 0.68
N GLN A 152 2.42 6.98 -0.09
CA GLN A 152 2.35 6.26 -1.36
C GLN A 152 3.36 6.80 -2.38
N SER A 153 3.53 8.12 -2.45
CA SER A 153 4.53 8.74 -3.32
C SER A 153 5.96 8.56 -2.79
N TYR A 154 6.14 8.52 -1.48
CA TYR A 154 7.42 8.25 -0.83
C TYR A 154 7.90 6.83 -1.08
N SER A 155 7.00 5.84 -1.01
CA SER A 155 7.33 4.44 -1.31
C SER A 155 7.68 4.23 -2.79
N LYS A 156 7.12 5.08 -3.66
CA LYS A 156 7.44 5.10 -5.08
C LYS A 156 8.74 5.89 -5.35
N ALA A 157 9.14 6.87 -4.54
CA ALA A 157 10.27 7.72 -4.85
C ALA A 157 11.62 6.97 -4.89
N GLY A 158 12.33 7.10 -6.01
CA GLY A 158 13.64 6.46 -6.24
C GLY A 158 14.84 7.32 -5.89
N GLU A 159 14.73 8.29 -4.97
CA GLU A 159 15.89 9.10 -4.60
C GLU A 159 16.86 8.37 -3.66
N PHE A 160 18.11 8.83 -3.57
CA PHE A 160 19.13 8.20 -2.73
C PHE A 160 19.02 8.59 -1.24
N THR A 161 18.49 9.78 -0.95
CA THR A 161 18.40 10.35 0.40
C THR A 161 16.97 10.33 0.92
N THR A 162 16.75 10.01 2.20
CA THR A 162 15.42 9.99 2.84
C THR A 162 14.70 11.34 2.78
N LEU A 163 15.42 12.43 3.03
CA LEU A 163 14.89 13.80 2.93
C LEU A 163 14.50 14.16 1.49
N GLY A 164 15.30 13.71 0.51
CA GLY A 164 15.03 13.92 -0.91
C GLY A 164 13.78 13.17 -1.37
N ARG A 165 13.65 11.89 -0.98
CA ARG A 165 12.43 11.09 -1.22
C ARG A 165 11.19 11.77 -0.65
N LEU A 166 11.27 12.33 0.56
CA LEU A 166 10.16 13.06 1.16
C LEU A 166 9.83 14.35 0.41
N LYS A 167 10.84 15.14 0.04
CA LYS A 167 10.65 16.38 -0.74
C LYS A 167 9.97 16.09 -2.07
N SER A 168 10.41 15.08 -2.80
CA SER A 168 9.84 14.69 -4.08
C SER A 168 8.46 14.05 -3.95
N ALA A 169 8.21 13.28 -2.89
CA ALA A 169 6.88 12.78 -2.57
C ALA A 169 5.89 13.91 -2.28
N VAL A 170 6.30 14.92 -1.52
CA VAL A 170 5.48 16.11 -1.24
C VAL A 170 5.25 16.93 -2.52
N TYR A 171 6.28 17.16 -3.32
CA TYR A 171 6.17 17.93 -4.56
C TYR A 171 5.20 17.30 -5.57
N ASN A 172 5.30 15.98 -5.78
CA ASN A 172 4.40 15.27 -6.69
C ASN A 172 2.94 15.31 -6.21
N ASN A 173 2.72 15.12 -4.91
CA ASN A 173 1.38 15.27 -4.32
C ASN A 173 0.88 16.71 -4.41
N LEU A 174 1.75 17.71 -4.21
CA LEU A 174 1.39 19.12 -4.27
C LEU A 174 0.97 19.52 -5.69
N ILE A 175 1.64 19.01 -6.73
CA ILE A 175 1.20 19.21 -8.12
C ILE A 175 -0.17 18.57 -8.32
N TYR A 176 -0.33 17.31 -7.91
CA TYR A 176 -1.58 16.58 -8.09
C TYR A 176 -2.75 17.29 -7.40
N TYR A 177 -2.65 17.55 -6.09
CA TYR A 177 -3.66 18.29 -5.34
C TYR A 177 -3.81 19.74 -5.79
N GLY A 178 -2.73 20.37 -6.24
CA GLY A 178 -2.74 21.72 -6.79
C GLY A 178 -3.61 21.81 -8.04
N THR A 179 -3.54 20.83 -8.95
CA THR A 179 -4.39 20.83 -10.15
C THR A 179 -5.88 20.68 -9.80
N TYR A 180 -6.26 19.78 -8.89
CA TYR A 180 -7.64 19.70 -8.39
C TYR A 180 -8.08 20.96 -7.65
N GLY A 181 -7.18 21.54 -6.85
CA GLY A 181 -7.41 22.80 -6.14
C GLY A 181 -7.69 23.95 -7.10
N CYS A 182 -6.95 24.05 -8.21
CA CYS A 182 -7.19 25.04 -9.25
C CYS A 182 -8.57 24.88 -9.89
N ILE A 183 -8.95 23.65 -10.27
CA ILE A 183 -10.29 23.38 -10.83
C ILE A 183 -11.38 23.77 -9.83
N PHE A 184 -11.22 23.36 -8.56
CA PHE A 184 -12.15 23.70 -7.49
C PHE A 184 -12.26 25.22 -7.28
N PHE A 185 -11.14 25.94 -7.35
CA PHE A 185 -11.12 27.40 -7.25
C PHE A 185 -11.92 28.07 -8.39
N PHE A 186 -11.78 27.62 -9.64
CA PHE A 186 -12.59 28.13 -10.75
C PHE A 186 -14.09 27.88 -10.55
N LEU A 187 -14.46 26.73 -9.99
CA LEU A 187 -15.86 26.44 -9.63
C LEU A 187 -16.39 27.37 -8.54
N LEU A 188 -15.57 27.73 -7.55
CA LEU A 188 -15.95 28.72 -6.53
C LEU A 188 -16.14 30.11 -7.15
N VAL A 189 -15.25 30.56 -8.03
CA VAL A 189 -15.39 31.84 -8.73
C VAL A 189 -16.68 31.87 -9.56
N TYR A 190 -17.00 30.76 -10.24
CA TYR A 190 -18.27 30.62 -10.96
C TYR A 190 -19.48 30.71 -10.02
N ALA A 191 -19.44 30.04 -8.85
CA ALA A 191 -20.52 30.08 -7.87
C ALA A 191 -20.74 31.48 -7.28
N ILE A 192 -19.66 32.22 -6.99
CA ILE A 192 -19.74 33.63 -6.55
C ILE A 192 -20.38 34.48 -7.65
N SER A 193 -19.99 34.28 -8.91
CA SER A 193 -20.54 35.03 -10.05
C SER A 193 -22.05 34.79 -10.24
N LYS A 194 -22.57 33.66 -9.76
CA LYS A 194 -24.02 33.36 -9.72
C LYS A 194 -24.74 33.91 -8.49
N GLY A 195 -24.05 34.69 -7.64
CA GLY A 195 -24.62 35.36 -6.48
C GLY A 195 -24.61 34.54 -5.18
N VAL A 196 -23.82 33.47 -5.11
CA VAL A 196 -23.69 32.67 -3.87
C VAL A 196 -22.74 33.37 -2.89
N SER A 197 -23.22 33.67 -1.68
CA SER A 197 -22.40 34.22 -0.60
C SER A 197 -21.48 33.13 0.00
N LEU A 198 -20.22 33.11 -0.44
CA LEU A 198 -19.22 32.18 0.05
C LEU A 198 -18.50 32.73 1.29
N ASN A 199 -18.97 32.32 2.47
CA ASN A 199 -18.23 32.50 3.73
C ASN A 199 -17.28 31.32 3.98
N PHE A 200 -16.24 31.54 4.80
CA PHE A 200 -15.31 30.48 5.21
C PHE A 200 -16.03 29.30 5.88
N ASP A 201 -17.11 29.56 6.61
CA ASP A 201 -17.95 28.52 7.22
C ASP A 201 -18.65 27.66 6.17
N HIS A 202 -19.20 28.27 5.12
CA HIS A 202 -19.83 27.54 4.01
C HIS A 202 -18.81 26.70 3.23
N LEU A 203 -17.60 27.26 3.00
CA LEU A 203 -16.52 26.53 2.33
C LEU A 203 -16.07 25.31 3.15
N LYS A 204 -15.92 25.48 4.47
CA LYS A 204 -15.56 24.39 5.38
C LYS A 204 -16.61 23.28 5.36
N VAL A 205 -17.90 23.62 5.43
CA VAL A 205 -18.99 22.65 5.36
C VAL A 205 -19.00 21.91 4.03
N LEU A 206 -18.72 22.60 2.92
CA LEU A 206 -18.62 22.00 1.59
C LEU A 206 -17.50 20.97 1.50
N VAL A 207 -16.30 21.29 2.00
CA VAL A 207 -15.16 20.35 1.98
C VAL A 207 -15.42 19.12 2.85
N ILE A 208 -16.03 19.32 4.02
CA ILE A 208 -16.41 18.22 4.93
C ILE A 208 -17.44 17.30 4.25
N SER A 209 -18.50 17.88 3.68
CA SER A 209 -19.54 17.09 3.02
C SER A 209 -19.01 16.38 1.77
N ALA A 210 -18.14 17.03 0.98
CA ALA A 210 -17.50 16.45 -0.19
C ALA A 210 -16.59 15.26 0.16
N SER A 211 -15.82 15.34 1.25
CA SER A 211 -15.02 14.20 1.68
C SER A 211 -15.90 13.02 2.12
N ASN A 212 -17.02 13.29 2.79
CA ASN A 212 -17.94 12.24 3.21
C ASN A 212 -18.65 11.60 2.03
N THR A 213 -19.06 12.38 1.02
CA THR A 213 -19.66 11.82 -0.20
C THR A 213 -18.66 10.99 -0.98
N TRP A 214 -17.39 11.40 -1.05
CA TRP A 214 -16.33 10.58 -1.67
C TRP A 214 -16.16 9.23 -0.96
N GLY A 215 -16.12 9.23 0.38
CA GLY A 215 -16.03 8.01 1.17
C GLY A 215 -17.24 7.09 0.98
N LEU A 216 -18.45 7.64 0.98
CA LEU A 216 -19.69 6.89 0.73
C LEU A 216 -19.75 6.34 -0.70
N PHE A 217 -19.31 7.12 -1.68
CA PHE A 217 -19.23 6.68 -3.07
C PHE A 217 -18.29 5.47 -3.22
N LEU A 218 -17.09 5.55 -2.64
CA LEU A 218 -16.16 4.41 -2.62
C LEU A 218 -16.77 3.22 -1.87
N LEU A 219 -17.39 3.44 -0.72
CA LEU A 219 -18.03 2.37 0.04
C LEU A 219 -19.09 1.64 -0.81
N VAL A 220 -19.97 2.38 -1.49
CA VAL A 220 -21.00 1.79 -2.34
C VAL A 220 -20.39 0.99 -3.49
N LEU A 221 -19.36 1.53 -4.18
CA LEU A 221 -18.68 0.81 -5.26
C LEU A 221 -17.97 -0.46 -4.77
N LEU A 222 -17.20 -0.35 -3.69
CA LEU A 222 -16.43 -1.46 -3.13
C LEU A 222 -17.35 -2.53 -2.55
N LEU A 223 -18.43 -2.13 -1.87
CA LEU A 223 -19.44 -3.04 -1.33
C LEU A 223 -20.17 -3.76 -2.46
N GLY A 224 -20.51 -3.06 -3.54
CA GLY A 224 -21.16 -3.66 -4.71
C GLY A 224 -20.32 -4.77 -5.33
N TYR A 225 -19.02 -4.53 -5.53
CA TYR A 225 -18.09 -5.56 -6.02
C TYR A 225 -17.89 -6.68 -4.98
N GLY A 226 -17.63 -6.32 -3.72
CA GLY A 226 -17.33 -7.26 -2.64
C GLY A 226 -18.48 -8.24 -2.35
N LEU A 227 -19.73 -7.78 -2.41
CA LEU A 227 -20.90 -8.61 -2.12
C LEU A 227 -21.11 -9.73 -3.15
N ILE A 228 -20.69 -9.52 -4.41
CA ILE A 228 -20.87 -10.48 -5.50
C ILE A 228 -19.61 -11.34 -5.67
N GLU A 229 -18.45 -10.69 -5.71
CA GLU A 229 -17.22 -11.36 -6.07
C GLU A 229 -16.69 -12.24 -4.93
N VAL A 230 -16.81 -11.83 -3.66
CA VAL A 230 -16.30 -12.64 -2.53
C VAL A 230 -17.02 -13.99 -2.41
N PRO A 231 -18.36 -14.07 -2.41
CA PRO A 231 -19.04 -15.38 -2.38
C PRO A 231 -18.76 -16.23 -3.62
N ARG A 232 -18.70 -15.61 -4.81
CA ARG A 232 -18.37 -16.29 -6.07
C ARG A 232 -16.97 -16.88 -6.01
N GLN A 233 -15.99 -16.11 -5.53
CA GLN A 233 -14.62 -16.56 -5.37
C GLN A 233 -14.54 -17.72 -4.39
N LEU A 234 -15.21 -17.63 -3.23
CA LEU A 234 -15.25 -18.73 -2.25
C LEU A 234 -15.88 -20.01 -2.84
N TRP A 235 -16.96 -19.87 -3.61
CA TRP A 235 -17.59 -21.00 -4.30
C TRP A 235 -16.67 -21.65 -5.32
N GLN A 236 -16.03 -20.83 -6.17
CA GLN A 236 -15.08 -21.28 -7.19
C GLN A 236 -13.80 -21.88 -6.59
N MET A 237 -13.34 -21.39 -5.43
CA MET A 237 -12.22 -21.97 -4.69
C MET A 237 -12.54 -23.38 -4.17
N GLY A 238 -13.82 -23.70 -3.95
CA GLY A 238 -14.27 -25.04 -3.55
C GLY A 238 -14.17 -26.09 -4.65
N ASP A 239 -14.26 -25.69 -5.92
CA ASP A 239 -14.14 -26.60 -7.07
C ASP A 239 -12.66 -26.86 -7.42
N ARG A 240 -12.25 -28.13 -7.33
CA ARG A 240 -10.87 -28.55 -7.62
C ARG A 240 -10.52 -28.40 -9.10
N GLY A 241 -11.47 -28.62 -10.01
CA GLY A 241 -11.24 -28.55 -11.46
C GLY A 241 -11.00 -27.12 -11.93
N TYR A 242 -11.90 -26.21 -11.53
CA TYR A 242 -11.75 -24.78 -11.79
C TYR A 242 -10.46 -24.22 -11.17
N ARG A 243 -10.17 -24.55 -9.90
CA ARG A 243 -8.97 -24.07 -9.20
C ARG A 243 -7.69 -24.51 -9.90
N LEU A 244 -7.60 -25.77 -10.34
CA LEU A 244 -6.42 -26.28 -11.03
C LEU A 244 -6.17 -25.54 -12.36
N SER A 245 -7.21 -25.38 -13.19
CA SER A 245 -7.11 -24.67 -14.46
C SER A 245 -6.70 -23.20 -14.27
N LYS A 246 -7.32 -22.52 -13.29
CA LYS A 246 -6.98 -21.15 -12.94
C LYS A 246 -5.53 -21.03 -12.48
N THR A 247 -5.06 -21.92 -11.61
CA THR A 247 -3.67 -21.91 -11.14
C THR A 247 -2.68 -22.16 -12.26
N TYR A 248 -2.95 -23.05 -13.21
CA TYR A 248 -2.07 -23.22 -14.38
C TYR A 248 -1.97 -21.93 -15.21
N PHE A 249 -3.10 -21.29 -15.50
CA PHE A 249 -3.11 -20.00 -16.20
C PHE A 249 -2.37 -18.91 -15.42
N ASP A 250 -2.58 -18.83 -14.10
CA ASP A 250 -1.90 -17.88 -13.24
C ASP A 250 -0.38 -18.14 -13.19
N ILE A 251 0.05 -19.41 -13.22
CA ILE A 251 1.48 -19.79 -13.30
C ILE A 251 2.07 -19.35 -14.63
N ASP A 252 1.39 -19.60 -15.75
CA ASP A 252 1.88 -19.22 -17.08
C ASP A 252 2.01 -17.69 -17.18
N LYS A 253 0.99 -16.97 -16.71
CA LYS A 253 1.02 -15.50 -16.65
C LYS A 253 2.15 -15.00 -15.76
N LEU A 254 2.29 -15.55 -14.56
CA LEU A 254 3.36 -15.17 -13.62
C LEU A 254 4.75 -15.49 -14.19
N SER A 255 4.88 -16.57 -14.97
CA SER A 255 6.13 -16.93 -15.65
C SER A 255 6.50 -15.89 -16.71
N ILE A 256 5.52 -15.39 -17.47
CA ILE A 256 5.72 -14.32 -18.46
C ILE A 256 6.14 -13.03 -17.75
N ASP A 257 5.40 -12.63 -16.71
CA ASP A 257 5.70 -11.41 -15.92
C ASP A 257 7.08 -11.50 -15.25
N LYS A 258 7.47 -12.69 -14.76
CA LYS A 258 8.80 -12.95 -14.21
C LYS A 258 9.88 -12.79 -15.29
N ASN A 259 9.67 -13.35 -16.47
CA ASN A 259 10.66 -13.29 -17.55
C ASN A 259 10.87 -11.84 -18.04
N ASP A 260 9.78 -11.07 -18.19
CA ASP A 260 9.83 -9.63 -18.53
C ASP A 260 10.57 -8.81 -17.45
N ALA A 261 10.28 -9.09 -16.18
CA ALA A 261 11.00 -8.46 -15.07
C ALA A 261 12.49 -8.84 -15.05
N GLU A 262 12.84 -10.09 -15.33
CA GLU A 262 14.22 -10.56 -15.38
C GLU A 262 15.01 -9.90 -16.53
N GLU A 263 14.41 -9.80 -17.72
CA GLU A 263 14.99 -9.08 -18.86
C GLU A 263 15.24 -7.60 -18.51
N THR A 264 14.26 -6.94 -17.91
CA THR A 264 14.38 -5.54 -17.48
C THR A 264 15.50 -5.36 -16.45
N ILE A 265 15.63 -6.25 -15.46
CA ILE A 265 16.73 -6.15 -14.48
C ILE A 265 18.08 -6.32 -15.16
N GLN A 266 18.20 -7.24 -16.12
CA GLN A 266 19.45 -7.44 -16.87
C GLN A 266 19.84 -6.20 -17.68
N GLU A 267 18.88 -5.54 -18.33
CA GLU A 267 19.10 -4.29 -19.06
C GLU A 267 19.60 -3.18 -18.13
N VAL A 268 18.89 -2.93 -17.03
CA VAL A 268 19.24 -1.88 -16.06
C VAL A 268 20.58 -2.16 -15.38
N TYR A 269 20.93 -3.44 -15.13
CA TYR A 269 22.24 -3.80 -14.60
C TYR A 269 23.38 -3.52 -15.60
N ARG A 270 23.17 -3.78 -16.90
CA ARG A 270 24.16 -3.44 -17.94
C ARG A 270 24.41 -1.94 -18.00
N GLU A 271 23.34 -1.15 -18.01
CA GLU A 271 23.40 0.32 -17.97
C GLU A 271 24.13 0.80 -16.71
N ALA A 272 23.76 0.30 -15.52
CA ALA A 272 24.43 0.65 -14.26
C ALA A 272 25.93 0.29 -14.25
N LYS A 273 26.32 -0.82 -14.89
CA LYS A 273 27.72 -1.25 -15.01
C LYS A 273 28.50 -0.38 -15.99
N GLU A 274 27.87 0.07 -17.07
CA GLU A 274 28.45 1.02 -18.02
C GLU A 274 28.67 2.38 -17.34
N VAL A 275 27.67 2.90 -16.64
CA VAL A 275 27.78 4.11 -15.81
C VAL A 275 28.93 4.00 -14.81
N MET A 276 29.06 2.87 -14.11
CA MET A 276 30.19 2.61 -13.20
C MET A 276 31.56 2.58 -13.90
N ASN A 277 31.64 2.07 -15.14
CA ASN A 277 32.89 2.03 -15.90
C ASN A 277 33.31 3.41 -16.41
N VAL A 278 32.35 4.21 -16.89
CA VAL A 278 32.58 5.60 -17.33
C VAL A 278 33.01 6.47 -16.14
N LEU A 279 32.38 6.30 -14.98
CA LEU A 279 32.69 7.04 -13.76
C LEU A 279 33.98 6.57 -13.05
N LYS A 280 34.75 5.61 -13.60
CA LYS A 280 36.04 5.19 -13.01
C LYS A 280 37.05 6.34 -12.93
N GLY A 281 37.03 7.25 -13.90
CA GLY A 281 37.92 8.41 -13.98
C GLY A 281 37.48 9.59 -13.11
N THR A 282 36.20 9.68 -12.75
CA THR A 282 35.61 10.82 -12.03
C THR A 282 35.60 10.56 -10.52
N ARG A 283 36.36 11.34 -9.74
CA ARG A 283 36.26 11.34 -8.27
C ARG A 283 35.07 12.21 -7.84
N GLY A 284 34.11 11.68 -7.09
CA GLY A 284 33.02 12.47 -6.47
C GLY A 284 31.76 11.69 -6.09
N ASN A 285 30.77 12.40 -5.54
CA ASN A 285 29.48 11.90 -5.03
C ASN A 285 28.69 11.06 -6.05
N ALA A 286 28.87 11.28 -7.36
CA ALA A 286 28.21 10.51 -8.42
C ALA A 286 28.66 9.04 -8.45
N ARG A 287 29.92 8.76 -8.12
CA ARG A 287 30.46 7.39 -8.03
C ARG A 287 29.91 6.66 -6.82
N GLU A 288 29.79 7.33 -5.67
CA GLU A 288 29.18 6.75 -4.46
C GLU A 288 27.71 6.40 -4.71
N LYS A 289 26.95 7.30 -5.36
CA LYS A 289 25.57 7.02 -5.79
C LYS A 289 25.51 5.83 -6.74
N ALA A 290 26.36 5.76 -7.77
CA ALA A 290 26.41 4.63 -8.70
C ALA A 290 26.83 3.30 -8.02
N GLN A 291 27.72 3.34 -7.03
CA GLN A 291 28.05 2.18 -6.20
C GLN A 291 26.86 1.73 -5.34
N GLN A 292 26.09 2.68 -4.80
CA GLN A 292 24.87 2.39 -4.07
C GLN A 292 23.83 1.71 -4.95
N ILE A 293 23.66 2.14 -6.20
CA ILE A 293 22.81 1.45 -7.20
C ILE A 293 23.30 0.02 -7.42
N MET A 294 24.60 -0.15 -7.69
CA MET A 294 25.20 -1.45 -7.96
C MET A 294 25.06 -2.43 -6.78
N SER A 295 25.12 -1.93 -5.55
CA SER A 295 24.99 -2.75 -4.32
C SER A 295 23.59 -3.32 -4.08
N LYS A 296 22.55 -2.77 -4.73
CA LYS A 296 21.17 -3.24 -4.59
C LYS A 296 20.85 -4.46 -5.46
N PHE A 297 21.64 -4.74 -6.49
CA PHE A 297 21.41 -5.89 -7.36
C PHE A 297 21.83 -7.19 -6.67
N PRO A 298 21.06 -8.29 -6.83
CA PRO A 298 21.42 -9.58 -6.28
C PRO A 298 22.75 -10.08 -6.84
N HIS A 299 23.63 -10.55 -5.95
CA HIS A 299 24.96 -11.03 -6.33
C HIS A 299 24.91 -12.21 -7.31
N ASP A 300 23.84 -13.01 -7.29
CA ASP A 300 23.66 -14.15 -8.20
C ASP A 300 23.50 -13.70 -9.67
N LEU A 301 22.73 -12.64 -9.91
CA LEU A 301 22.56 -12.05 -11.25
C LEU A 301 23.89 -11.44 -11.74
N SER A 302 24.61 -10.76 -10.84
CA SER A 302 25.92 -10.19 -11.16
C SER A 302 26.92 -11.28 -11.60
N ARG A 303 26.88 -12.46 -10.97
CA ARG A 303 27.74 -13.59 -11.32
C ARG A 303 27.33 -14.21 -12.65
N GLN A 304 26.03 -14.44 -12.88
CA GLN A 304 25.52 -15.03 -14.13
C GLN A 304 25.84 -14.17 -15.36
N LEU A 305 25.61 -12.86 -15.28
CA LEU A 305 25.94 -11.93 -16.38
C LEU A 305 27.44 -11.78 -16.59
N ASN A 306 28.24 -11.83 -15.52
CA ASN A 306 29.70 -11.81 -15.62
C ASN A 306 30.27 -13.14 -16.17
N SER A 307 29.66 -14.29 -15.87
CA SER A 307 30.06 -15.60 -16.40
C SER A 307 29.60 -15.81 -17.85
N SER A 308 28.43 -15.28 -18.23
CA SER A 308 27.93 -15.32 -19.61
C SER A 308 28.75 -14.46 -20.57
N ARG A 309 29.67 -13.64 -20.03
CA ARG A 309 30.63 -12.82 -20.78
C ARG A 309 31.83 -13.59 -21.35
N SER A 310 31.83 -14.92 -21.25
CA SER A 310 32.86 -15.78 -21.85
C SER A 310 32.62 -16.10 -23.35
N ALA A 311 31.62 -15.50 -23.99
CA ALA A 311 31.47 -15.52 -25.45
C ALA A 311 32.10 -14.23 -26.05
N PRO A 312 33.04 -14.32 -27.00
CA PRO A 312 33.77 -13.16 -27.49
C PRO A 312 32.96 -12.36 -28.54
N ASN A 313 33.19 -11.05 -28.52
CA ASN A 313 32.92 -10.04 -29.55
C ASN A 313 31.49 -9.49 -29.69
N PHE A 314 31.25 -8.37 -28.99
CA PHE A 314 30.64 -7.20 -29.64
C PHE A 314 31.57 -6.00 -29.40
N GLY A 315 31.83 -5.25 -30.46
CA GLY A 315 32.97 -4.35 -30.59
C GLY A 315 33.10 -3.31 -29.48
N ASN A 316 34.34 -3.12 -29.04
CA ASN A 316 34.77 -1.87 -28.40
C ASN A 316 34.54 -0.71 -29.38
N SER A 317 33.45 0.03 -29.21
CA SER A 317 33.35 1.41 -29.65
C SER A 317 32.89 2.28 -28.48
N SER A 318 33.68 2.30 -27.41
CA SER A 318 33.57 3.36 -26.40
C SER A 318 34.24 4.62 -26.93
N ASN A 319 33.61 5.27 -27.92
CA ASN A 319 33.75 6.71 -28.13
C ASN A 319 32.58 7.37 -27.41
N ILE A 320 32.60 7.27 -26.08
CA ILE A 320 31.74 8.07 -25.21
C ILE A 320 32.42 9.43 -25.16
N THR A 321 31.77 10.44 -25.73
CA THR A 321 32.29 11.81 -25.73
C THR A 321 32.17 12.39 -24.31
N ASP A 322 33.00 13.38 -23.94
CA ASP A 322 32.89 14.04 -22.63
C ASP A 322 31.48 14.61 -22.35
N ALA A 323 30.70 14.87 -23.41
CA ALA A 323 29.28 15.25 -23.32
C ALA A 323 28.42 14.14 -22.69
N ASP A 324 28.63 12.87 -23.06
CA ASP A 324 27.89 11.72 -22.53
C ASP A 324 28.22 11.47 -21.05
N ALA A 325 29.47 11.71 -20.64
CA ALA A 325 29.88 11.61 -19.23
C ALA A 325 29.23 12.68 -18.34
N SER A 326 29.00 13.88 -18.88
CA SER A 326 28.27 14.96 -18.18
C SER A 326 26.76 14.67 -18.01
N VAL A 327 26.15 14.00 -19.00
CA VAL A 327 24.75 13.56 -18.94
C VAL A 327 24.57 12.40 -17.95
N ILE A 328 25.48 11.43 -17.97
CA ILE A 328 25.46 10.27 -17.08
C ILE A 328 25.75 10.64 -15.61
N SER A 329 26.57 11.67 -15.38
CA SER A 329 26.84 12.20 -14.04
C SER A 329 25.75 13.13 -13.50
N ASN A 330 24.74 13.47 -14.32
CA ASN A 330 23.61 14.28 -13.90
C ASN A 330 22.79 13.54 -12.82
N GLU A 331 22.46 14.25 -11.76
CA GLU A 331 21.69 13.72 -10.63
C GLU A 331 20.30 13.24 -11.05
N ALA A 332 19.65 13.91 -12.01
CA ALA A 332 18.33 13.50 -12.51
C ALA A 332 18.37 12.12 -13.21
N TYR A 333 19.43 11.84 -13.95
CA TYR A 333 19.62 10.57 -14.64
C TYR A 333 19.93 9.44 -13.66
N LEU A 334 20.82 9.68 -12.68
CA LEU A 334 21.13 8.71 -11.62
C LEU A 334 19.92 8.39 -10.74
N VAL A 335 19.05 9.37 -10.47
CA VAL A 335 17.78 9.16 -9.75
C VAL A 335 16.80 8.33 -10.57
N SER A 336 16.70 8.59 -11.89
CA SER A 336 15.88 7.78 -12.80
C SER A 336 16.34 6.32 -12.84
N LEU A 337 17.65 6.11 -12.99
CA LEU A 337 18.25 4.77 -13.01
C LEU A 337 18.05 4.02 -11.67
N HIS A 338 18.17 4.74 -10.55
CA HIS A 338 17.94 4.16 -9.23
C HIS A 338 16.46 3.85 -8.96
N PHE A 339 15.55 4.67 -9.48
CA PHE A 339 14.10 4.37 -9.44
C PHE A 339 13.80 3.09 -10.23
N THR A 340 14.29 2.98 -11.45
CA THR A 340 14.06 1.79 -12.29
C THR A 340 14.66 0.54 -11.65
N SER A 341 15.89 0.60 -11.14
CA SER A 341 16.51 -0.54 -10.43
C SER A 341 15.86 -0.91 -9.10
N THR A 342 15.10 -0.01 -8.45
CA THR A 342 14.37 -0.34 -7.21
C THR A 342 12.98 -0.93 -7.48
N LYS A 343 12.43 -0.70 -8.68
CA LYS A 343 11.10 -1.21 -9.07
C LYS A 343 11.10 -2.71 -9.31
N TYR A 344 12.22 -3.24 -9.82
CA TYR A 344 12.42 -4.66 -10.11
C TYR A 344 13.25 -5.30 -9.01
#